data_AF-A0A2A6B383-F1
#
_entry.id   AF-A0A2A6B383-F1
#
_cell.length_a   1.000
_cell.length_b   1.000
_cell.length_c   1.000
_cell.angle_alpha   90.00
_cell.angle_beta   90.00
_cell.angle_gamma   90.00
#
_symmetry.space_group_name_H-M   'P 1'
#
loop_
_entity.id
_entity.type
_entity.pdbx_description
1 polymer ?
#
loop_
_entity_poly.entity_id
_entity_poly.type
_entity_poly.pdbx_seq_one_letter_code
_entity_poly.pdbx_strand_id
1 'polypeptide(L)'
;MQFFLPTVVFLALVSGTAAQCTGNDHPNCRDWKNNGYCTNTAQTMDTRKKYCGVSCGFCNTDGTQTSAGGGANLTACADANANCDKWAKNTTNAFCANQNITKDQKTLFCAKTCAFEINPTADCAMYTATGTDFARGTPSNKTATPGTAVKSGVKTGTTLNRVFAKSGCTVKLFAVEAPTDTSTGEAAMFVGNTTTNFFPVAEANNEGLSFLRVLMTEADWREDPPILPTITTYYLTPILGFLGPIWLKI
;
A
#
# COMPACT_ATOMS: atom_id res chain seq x y z
N MET A 1 -52.40 4.50 25.01
CA MET A 1 -50.96 4.89 24.92
C MET A 1 -50.14 3.62 25.06
N GLN A 2 -49.56 3.14 23.98
CA GLN A 2 -48.74 1.91 24.01
C GLN A 2 -47.51 2.16 23.14
N PHE A 3 -46.38 2.37 23.83
CA PHE A 3 -45.07 2.58 23.23
C PHE A 3 -44.49 1.21 22.86
N PHE A 4 -44.28 0.97 21.57
CA PHE A 4 -43.48 -0.16 21.08
C PHE A 4 -42.00 0.27 21.04
N LEU A 5 -41.20 -0.32 21.93
CA LEU A 5 -39.73 -0.30 21.88
C LEU A 5 -39.25 -1.28 20.79
N PRO A 6 -38.45 -0.85 19.79
CA PRO A 6 -37.75 -1.79 18.93
C PRO A 6 -36.51 -2.32 19.66
N THR A 7 -36.60 -3.58 20.09
CA THR A 7 -35.49 -4.36 20.65
C THR A 7 -34.38 -4.49 19.61
N VAL A 8 -33.22 -3.94 19.95
CA VAL A 8 -31.96 -4.05 19.20
C VAL A 8 -31.52 -5.52 19.18
N VAL A 9 -31.74 -6.20 18.05
CA VAL A 9 -31.17 -7.51 17.77
C VAL A 9 -29.81 -7.29 17.11
N PHE A 10 -28.78 -7.04 17.92
CA PHE A 10 -27.38 -7.14 17.48
C PHE A 10 -26.96 -8.61 17.57
N LEU A 11 -27.47 -9.43 16.63
CA LEU A 11 -27.03 -10.82 16.52
C LEU A 11 -25.62 -10.85 15.92
N ALA A 12 -24.72 -11.46 16.67
CA ALA A 12 -23.29 -11.51 16.44
C ALA A 12 -22.93 -12.05 15.05
N LEU A 13 -22.31 -11.20 14.24
CA LEU A 13 -21.56 -11.62 13.07
C LEU A 13 -20.20 -12.16 13.53
N VAL A 14 -20.18 -13.36 14.12
CA VAL A 14 -18.94 -14.13 14.27
C VAL A 14 -18.67 -14.79 12.91
N SER A 15 -18.39 -13.98 11.90
CA SER A 15 -17.94 -14.49 10.61
C SER A 15 -16.52 -15.01 10.77
N GLY A 16 -16.36 -16.31 10.55
CA GLY A 16 -15.10 -17.03 10.62
C GLY A 16 -14.00 -16.28 9.88
N THR A 17 -13.08 -15.69 10.65
CA THR A 17 -11.83 -15.17 10.12
C THR A 17 -11.01 -16.37 9.68
N ALA A 18 -11.13 -16.73 8.42
CA ALA A 18 -10.29 -17.70 7.76
C ALA A 18 -8.82 -17.49 8.12
N ALA A 19 -8.29 -18.38 8.97
CA ALA A 19 -6.88 -18.71 9.16
C ALA A 19 -5.85 -17.79 8.47
N GLN A 20 -5.61 -16.60 9.01
CA GLN A 20 -4.64 -15.67 8.43
C GLN A 20 -3.24 -16.04 8.89
N CYS A 21 -2.54 -16.81 8.07
CA CYS A 21 -1.10 -16.92 8.16
C CYS A 21 -0.50 -15.53 7.85
N THR A 22 0.02 -14.85 8.87
CA THR A 22 0.64 -13.52 8.73
C THR A 22 2.07 -13.62 8.18
N GLY A 23 2.69 -14.80 8.29
CA GLY A 23 4.11 -15.04 8.01
C GLY A 23 5.03 -14.65 9.17
N ASN A 24 4.48 -14.02 10.21
CA ASN A 24 5.20 -13.58 11.40
C ASN A 24 4.52 -14.11 12.67
N ASP A 25 5.32 -14.65 13.57
CA ASP A 25 4.82 -15.07 14.88
C ASP A 25 4.84 -13.93 15.89
N HIS A 26 3.96 -14.04 16.87
CA HIS A 26 3.99 -13.24 18.09
C HIS A 26 5.32 -13.45 18.82
N PRO A 27 5.94 -12.41 19.41
CA PRO A 27 7.23 -12.53 20.10
C PRO A 27 7.30 -13.63 21.17
N ASN A 28 6.18 -13.90 21.83
CA ASN A 28 6.07 -14.93 22.88
C ASN A 28 5.84 -16.37 22.34
N CYS A 29 5.81 -16.58 21.02
CA CYS A 29 5.50 -17.90 20.45
C CYS A 29 6.49 -18.97 20.82
N ARG A 30 7.76 -18.62 21.07
CA ARG A 30 8.74 -19.55 21.61
C ARG A 30 8.27 -20.17 22.92
N ASP A 31 7.85 -19.33 23.86
CA ASP A 31 7.44 -19.77 25.20
C ASP A 31 6.07 -20.46 25.15
N TRP A 32 5.13 -19.92 24.37
CA TRP A 32 3.82 -20.53 24.16
C TRP A 32 3.91 -21.91 23.51
N LYS A 33 4.77 -22.08 22.50
CA LYS A 33 5.03 -23.39 21.88
C LYS A 33 5.54 -24.40 22.89
N ASN A 34 6.50 -24.02 23.74
CA ASN A 34 7.01 -24.87 24.80
C ASN A 34 5.92 -25.27 25.82
N ASN A 35 4.94 -24.40 26.03
CA ASN A 35 3.76 -24.65 26.87
C ASN A 35 2.59 -25.34 26.14
N GLY A 36 2.84 -25.93 24.97
CA GLY A 36 1.84 -26.73 24.24
C GLY A 36 0.81 -25.92 23.44
N TYR A 37 1.06 -24.63 23.18
CA TYR A 37 0.13 -23.77 22.44
C TYR A 37 -0.24 -24.34 21.06
N CYS A 38 0.73 -24.90 20.34
CA CYS A 38 0.50 -25.45 19.00
C CYS A 38 -0.50 -26.62 18.99
N THR A 39 -0.55 -27.41 20.05
CA THR A 39 -1.43 -28.58 20.18
C THR A 39 -2.67 -28.30 21.03
N ASN A 40 -2.81 -27.11 21.60
CA ASN A 40 -3.92 -26.76 22.47
C ASN A 40 -5.23 -26.60 21.69
N THR A 41 -6.11 -27.59 21.78
CA THR A 41 -7.41 -27.62 21.10
C THR A 41 -8.45 -26.70 21.73
N ALA A 42 -8.23 -26.18 22.94
CA ALA A 42 -9.06 -25.12 23.50
C ALA A 42 -8.89 -23.79 22.72
N GLN A 43 -7.78 -23.65 21.98
CA GLN A 43 -7.60 -22.58 21.01
C GLN A 43 -7.99 -23.09 19.61
N THR A 44 -8.82 -22.30 18.92
CA THR A 44 -9.17 -22.60 17.53
C THR A 44 -7.90 -22.65 16.67
N MET A 45 -7.93 -23.41 15.58
CA MET A 45 -6.81 -23.46 14.64
C MET A 45 -6.45 -22.06 14.13
N ASP A 46 -7.45 -21.20 13.92
CA ASP A 46 -7.25 -19.84 13.44
C ASP A 46 -6.51 -18.98 14.45
N THR A 47 -6.86 -19.07 15.74
CA THR A 47 -6.14 -18.38 16.81
C THR A 47 -4.70 -18.86 16.89
N ARG A 48 -4.47 -20.18 16.80
CA ARG A 48 -3.11 -20.74 16.84
C ARG A 48 -2.26 -20.28 15.65
N LYS A 49 -2.84 -20.19 14.46
CA LYS A 49 -2.17 -19.68 13.25
C LYS A 49 -1.87 -18.19 13.31
N LYS A 50 -2.84 -17.41 13.80
CA LYS A 50 -2.72 -15.96 13.91
C LYS A 50 -1.54 -15.56 14.78
N TYR A 51 -1.36 -16.24 15.91
CA TYR A 51 -0.32 -15.89 16.85
C TYR A 51 0.99 -16.64 16.58
N CYS A 52 0.96 -17.96 16.38
CA CYS A 52 2.18 -18.78 16.28
C CYS A 52 2.19 -19.67 15.04
N GLY A 53 1.61 -19.22 13.93
CA GLY A 53 1.46 -20.02 12.73
C GLY A 53 2.77 -20.58 12.19
N VAL A 54 3.84 -19.79 12.13
CA VAL A 54 5.14 -20.24 11.60
C VAL A 54 5.82 -21.17 12.59
N SER A 55 5.90 -20.79 13.86
CA SER A 55 6.51 -21.58 14.94
C SER A 55 5.84 -22.93 15.13
N CYS A 56 4.52 -22.99 14.95
CA CYS A 56 3.72 -24.21 15.00
C CYS A 56 3.71 -24.99 13.69
N GLY A 57 4.34 -24.48 12.62
CA GLY A 57 4.39 -25.13 11.31
C GLY A 57 3.06 -25.14 10.56
N PHE A 58 2.11 -24.30 10.95
CA PHE A 58 0.82 -24.13 10.26
C PHE A 58 0.89 -23.11 9.12
N CYS A 59 1.90 -22.25 9.13
CA CYS A 59 2.11 -21.17 8.18
C CYS A 59 3.55 -21.15 7.70
N ASN A 60 3.76 -20.77 6.45
CA ASN A 60 5.06 -20.41 5.90
C ASN A 60 5.39 -18.95 6.23
N THR A 61 6.67 -18.58 6.15
CA THR A 61 7.15 -17.21 6.41
C THR A 61 6.64 -16.18 5.38
N ASP A 62 6.18 -16.64 4.22
CA ASP A 62 5.54 -15.80 3.20
C ASP A 62 4.06 -15.51 3.50
N GLY A 63 3.51 -16.07 4.59
CA GLY A 63 2.10 -15.94 4.97
C GLY A 63 1.18 -16.94 4.27
N THR A 64 1.71 -17.90 3.52
CA THR A 64 0.91 -19.02 3.01
C THR A 64 0.71 -20.09 4.08
N GLN A 65 -0.32 -20.93 3.95
CA GLN A 65 -0.62 -22.00 4.89
C GLN A 65 0.06 -23.31 4.49
N THR A 66 0.49 -24.09 5.47
CA THR A 66 1.03 -25.45 5.24
C THR A 66 -0.09 -26.49 5.25
N SER A 67 0.23 -27.72 4.86
CA SER A 67 -0.68 -28.87 5.01
C SER A 67 -1.14 -29.07 6.46
N ALA A 68 -0.25 -28.85 7.44
CA ALA A 68 -0.57 -28.95 8.87
C ALA A 68 -1.53 -27.83 9.33
N GLY A 69 -1.50 -26.68 8.66
CA GLY A 69 -2.45 -25.61 8.85
C GLY A 69 -3.81 -25.86 8.18
N GLY A 70 -4.06 -26.96 7.48
CA GLY A 70 -5.32 -27.19 6.77
C GLY A 70 -5.22 -27.19 5.24
N GLY A 71 -4.01 -27.08 4.69
CA GLY A 71 -3.73 -27.32 3.27
C GLY A 71 -4.30 -26.27 2.31
N ALA A 72 -4.48 -26.67 1.04
CA ALA A 72 -4.87 -25.79 -0.07
C ALA A 72 -6.27 -25.16 0.06
N ASN A 73 -7.06 -25.58 1.06
CA ASN A 73 -8.36 -24.98 1.39
C ASN A 73 -8.17 -23.82 2.37
N LEU A 74 -7.36 -22.84 2.00
CA LEU A 74 -7.43 -21.52 2.62
C LEU A 74 -8.79 -20.94 2.23
N THR A 75 -9.73 -20.87 3.17
CA THR A 75 -10.92 -20.03 2.98
C THR A 75 -10.41 -18.66 2.54
N ALA A 76 -10.90 -18.18 1.38
CA ALA A 76 -10.43 -16.94 0.81
C ALA A 76 -10.49 -15.84 1.88
N CYS A 77 -9.39 -15.10 2.02
CA CYS A 77 -9.32 -13.99 2.95
C CYS A 77 -10.56 -13.10 2.76
N ALA A 78 -11.34 -12.92 3.82
CA ALA A 78 -12.52 -12.07 3.83
C ALA A 78 -12.21 -10.78 4.60
N ASP A 79 -12.86 -9.69 4.21
CA ASP A 79 -12.80 -8.46 4.99
C ASP A 79 -13.59 -8.63 6.29
N ALA A 80 -12.95 -8.35 7.42
CA ALA A 80 -13.60 -8.39 8.72
C ALA A 80 -14.41 -7.10 8.99
N ASN A 81 -14.11 -6.01 8.29
CA ASN A 81 -14.81 -4.74 8.42
C ASN A 81 -15.61 -4.37 7.16
N ALA A 82 -16.88 -3.99 7.33
CA ALA A 82 -17.73 -3.56 6.22
C ALA A 82 -17.25 -2.28 5.52
N ASN A 83 -16.38 -1.48 6.17
CA ASN A 83 -15.85 -0.23 5.61
C ASN A 83 -14.58 -0.41 4.78
N CYS A 84 -14.10 -1.63 4.54
CA CYS A 84 -12.82 -1.86 3.88
C CYS A 84 -12.71 -1.21 2.50
N ASP A 85 -13.74 -1.31 1.66
CA ASP A 85 -13.77 -0.66 0.35
C ASP A 85 -13.65 0.88 0.48
N LYS A 86 -14.43 1.48 1.40
CA LYS A 86 -14.40 2.92 1.66
C LYS A 86 -13.05 3.39 2.18
N TRP A 87 -12.44 2.65 3.10
CA TRP A 87 -11.14 2.97 3.69
C TRP A 87 -10.00 2.81 2.68
N ALA A 88 -10.07 1.79 1.82
CA ALA A 88 -9.11 1.58 0.75
C ALA A 88 -9.16 2.71 -0.30
N LYS A 89 -10.36 3.22 -0.61
CA LYS A 89 -10.59 4.31 -1.58
C LYS A 89 -10.34 5.72 -1.03
N ASN A 90 -10.04 5.88 0.25
CA ASN A 90 -9.81 7.22 0.81
C ASN A 90 -8.51 7.84 0.27
N THR A 91 -8.58 9.01 -0.38
CA THR A 91 -7.40 9.65 -1.00
C THR A 91 -6.40 10.23 0.01
N THR A 92 -6.85 10.63 1.20
CA THR A 92 -5.96 11.16 2.25
C THR A 92 -5.30 10.05 3.05
N ASN A 93 -6.06 9.02 3.38
CA ASN A 93 -5.70 7.94 4.29
C ASN A 93 -6.09 6.56 3.72
N ALA A 94 -5.64 6.26 2.50
CA ALA A 94 -5.90 4.98 1.83
C ALA A 94 -5.39 3.81 2.69
N PHE A 95 -6.29 3.12 3.39
CA PHE A 95 -5.92 2.17 4.46
C PHE A 95 -4.95 1.08 3.99
N CYS A 96 -5.19 0.52 2.80
CA CYS A 96 -4.31 -0.50 2.24
C CYS A 96 -2.93 0.05 1.82
N ALA A 97 -2.86 1.26 1.28
CA ALA A 97 -1.62 1.88 0.80
C ALA A 97 -0.91 2.77 1.86
N ASN A 98 -1.47 2.87 3.07
CA ASN A 98 -0.88 3.63 4.17
C ASN A 98 0.25 2.82 4.82
N GLN A 99 1.42 3.44 4.95
CA GLN A 99 2.62 2.83 5.52
C GLN A 99 2.60 2.78 7.04
N ASN A 100 1.80 3.64 7.68
CA ASN A 100 1.62 3.64 9.13
C ASN A 100 0.68 2.52 9.59
N ILE A 101 0.01 1.85 8.66
CA ILE A 101 -0.82 0.67 8.93
C ILE A 101 0.01 -0.57 8.63
N THR A 102 0.22 -1.38 9.65
CA THR A 102 1.01 -2.62 9.55
C THR A 102 0.31 -3.66 8.67
N LYS A 103 1.08 -4.60 8.13
CA LYS A 103 0.54 -5.76 7.38
C LYS A 103 -0.47 -6.54 8.23
N ASP A 104 -0.20 -6.73 9.51
CA ASP A 104 -1.10 -7.46 10.42
C ASP A 104 -2.43 -6.72 10.61
N GLN A 105 -2.41 -5.39 10.74
CA GLN A 105 -3.65 -4.60 10.80
C GLN A 105 -4.42 -4.68 9.48
N LYS A 106 -3.75 -4.58 8.33
CA LYS A 106 -4.42 -4.72 7.01
C LYS A 106 -5.08 -6.08 6.89
N THR A 107 -4.37 -7.13 7.29
CA THR A 107 -4.83 -8.52 7.27
C THR A 107 -6.02 -8.70 8.24
N LEU A 108 -5.92 -8.18 9.47
CA LEU A 108 -6.97 -8.28 10.48
C LEU A 108 -8.28 -7.61 10.06
N PHE A 109 -8.22 -6.42 9.44
CA PHE A 109 -9.42 -5.65 9.14
C PHE A 109 -9.93 -5.88 7.71
N CYS A 110 -9.05 -5.82 6.72
CA CYS A 110 -9.38 -5.69 5.30
C CYS A 110 -8.55 -6.62 4.42
N ALA A 111 -8.53 -7.89 4.81
CA ALA A 111 -7.67 -8.90 4.22
C ALA A 111 -7.92 -9.12 2.72
N LYS A 112 -9.18 -9.09 2.28
CA LYS A 112 -9.55 -9.27 0.87
C LYS A 112 -9.23 -8.00 0.09
N THR A 113 -9.67 -6.86 0.61
CA THR A 113 -9.52 -5.57 -0.07
C THR A 113 -8.05 -5.18 -0.21
N CYS A 114 -7.23 -5.42 0.82
CA CYS A 114 -5.80 -5.09 0.85
C CYS A 114 -4.89 -6.26 0.42
N ALA A 115 -5.42 -7.30 -0.23
CA ALA A 115 -4.67 -8.53 -0.51
C ALA A 115 -3.34 -8.26 -1.23
N PHE A 116 -3.33 -7.33 -2.19
CA PHE A 116 -2.11 -6.93 -2.88
C PHE A 116 -1.10 -6.25 -1.94
N GLU A 117 -1.54 -5.32 -1.10
CA GLU A 117 -0.66 -4.59 -0.19
C GLU A 117 -0.14 -5.46 0.97
N ILE A 118 -0.84 -6.55 1.29
CA ILE A 118 -0.43 -7.56 2.27
C ILE A 118 0.62 -8.51 1.65
N ASN A 119 0.37 -8.97 0.42
CA ASN A 119 1.27 -9.86 -0.30
C ASN A 119 1.38 -9.47 -1.78
N PRO A 120 2.27 -8.50 -2.11
CA PRO A 120 2.43 -8.04 -3.48
C PRO A 120 2.93 -9.15 -4.40
N THR A 121 2.08 -9.58 -5.33
CA THR A 121 2.43 -10.56 -6.39
C THR A 121 3.09 -9.90 -7.59
N ALA A 122 3.15 -8.58 -7.61
CA ALA A 122 3.85 -7.81 -8.63
C ALA A 122 4.94 -6.95 -8.00
N ASP A 123 5.87 -6.52 -8.84
CA ASP A 123 7.02 -5.72 -8.43
C ASP A 123 6.69 -4.24 -8.28
N CYS A 124 5.72 -3.76 -9.06
CA CYS A 124 5.32 -2.35 -9.08
C CYS A 124 3.81 -2.23 -9.21
N ALA A 125 3.26 -1.16 -8.63
CA ALA A 125 1.89 -0.74 -8.88
C ALA A 125 1.80 0.79 -8.80
N MET A 126 0.84 1.36 -9.50
CA MET A 126 0.53 2.79 -9.42
C MET A 126 -0.82 2.96 -8.77
N TYR A 127 -0.99 4.07 -8.06
CA TYR A 127 -2.23 4.42 -7.42
C TYR A 127 -2.63 5.81 -7.83
N THR A 128 -3.88 5.91 -8.27
CA THR A 128 -4.45 7.13 -8.82
C THR A 128 -5.56 7.65 -7.93
N ALA A 129 -5.75 8.96 -7.93
CA ALA A 129 -6.86 9.62 -7.26
C ALA A 129 -7.70 10.42 -8.28
N THR A 130 -9.01 10.15 -8.31
CA THR A 130 -10.01 10.88 -9.10
C THR A 130 -11.04 11.45 -8.13
N GLY A 131 -10.98 12.75 -7.84
CA GLY A 131 -11.78 13.34 -6.77
C GLY A 131 -11.48 12.69 -5.42
N THR A 132 -12.48 12.03 -4.82
CA THR A 132 -12.33 11.31 -3.53
C THR A 132 -12.02 9.83 -3.70
N ASP A 133 -11.92 9.32 -4.93
CA ASP A 133 -11.71 7.90 -5.20
C ASP A 133 -10.23 7.61 -5.43
N PHE A 134 -9.65 6.83 -4.53
CA PHE A 134 -8.31 6.26 -4.65
C PHE A 134 -8.41 4.84 -5.23
N ALA A 135 -7.67 4.58 -6.31
CA ALA A 135 -7.69 3.30 -6.99
C ALA A 135 -6.28 2.82 -7.30
N ARG A 136 -6.09 1.50 -7.23
CA ARG A 136 -4.87 0.83 -7.70
C ARG A 136 -5.02 0.54 -9.20
N GLY A 137 -4.06 0.97 -10.00
CA GLY A 137 -3.92 0.57 -11.39
C GLY A 137 -3.50 -0.90 -11.52
N THR A 138 -3.39 -1.40 -12.74
CA THR A 138 -2.93 -2.77 -12.99
C THR A 138 -1.49 -2.96 -12.46
N PRO A 139 -1.25 -3.86 -11.49
CA PRO A 139 0.10 -4.15 -11.04
C PRO A 139 0.92 -4.80 -12.15
N SER A 140 2.23 -4.63 -12.10
CA SER A 140 3.08 -5.02 -13.22
C SER A 140 4.46 -5.48 -12.74
N ASN A 141 4.99 -6.53 -13.38
CA ASN A 141 6.27 -7.15 -13.04
C ASN A 141 7.44 -6.47 -13.73
N LYS A 142 8.63 -6.57 -13.13
CA LYS A 142 9.89 -6.06 -13.69
C LYS A 142 10.08 -6.49 -15.16
N THR A 143 10.67 -5.59 -15.94
CA THR A 143 11.18 -5.87 -17.29
C THR A 143 12.71 -5.99 -17.25
N ALA A 144 13.30 -6.64 -18.25
CA ALA A 144 14.76 -6.68 -18.40
C ALA A 144 15.35 -5.26 -18.58
N THR A 145 16.62 -5.06 -18.22
CA THR A 145 17.34 -3.79 -18.31
C THR A 145 18.06 -3.67 -19.66
N PRO A 146 18.01 -2.52 -20.37
CA PRO A 146 17.18 -1.35 -20.09
C PRO A 146 15.70 -1.67 -20.36
N GLY A 147 14.83 -1.32 -19.42
CA GLY A 147 13.40 -1.51 -19.62
C GLY A 147 12.83 -0.49 -20.60
N THR A 148 11.67 -0.78 -21.17
CA THR A 148 10.90 0.18 -21.96
C THR A 148 9.94 0.94 -21.04
N ALA A 149 9.94 2.27 -21.12
CA ALA A 149 8.95 3.08 -20.41
C ALA A 149 7.55 2.74 -20.95
N VAL A 150 6.61 2.52 -20.04
CA VAL A 150 5.22 2.19 -20.38
C VAL A 150 4.30 3.34 -20.00
N LYS A 151 3.27 3.56 -20.81
CA LYS A 151 2.23 4.56 -20.55
C LYS A 151 1.60 4.30 -19.18
N SER A 152 1.41 5.34 -18.38
CA SER A 152 0.83 5.19 -17.03
C SER A 152 -0.65 4.76 -17.07
N GLY A 153 -1.36 5.07 -18.16
CA GLY A 153 -2.80 4.83 -18.30
C GLY A 153 -3.65 5.75 -17.42
N VAL A 154 -3.05 6.76 -16.79
CA VAL A 154 -3.76 7.77 -16.00
C VAL A 154 -4.65 8.59 -16.94
N LYS A 155 -5.93 8.74 -16.60
CA LYS A 155 -6.92 9.47 -17.41
C LYS A 155 -6.96 10.96 -17.04
N THR A 156 -7.45 11.80 -17.94
CA THR A 156 -7.85 13.18 -17.66
C THR A 156 -8.66 13.29 -16.37
N GLY A 157 -8.35 14.29 -15.54
CA GLY A 157 -9.02 14.51 -14.25
C GLY A 157 -8.61 13.53 -13.14
N THR A 158 -7.58 12.72 -13.38
CA THR A 158 -7.01 11.79 -12.41
C THR A 158 -5.57 12.18 -12.11
N THR A 159 -5.16 12.06 -10.85
CA THR A 159 -3.80 12.34 -10.40
C THR A 159 -3.08 11.05 -10.02
N LEU A 160 -1.79 10.94 -10.32
CA LEU A 160 -0.98 9.87 -9.75
C LEU A 160 -0.67 10.25 -8.30
N ASN A 161 -1.19 9.47 -7.35
CA ASN A 161 -1.14 9.81 -5.92
C ASN A 161 -0.03 9.04 -5.19
N ARG A 162 0.14 7.75 -5.50
CA ARG A 162 1.19 6.89 -4.92
C ARG A 162 1.76 5.92 -5.93
N VAL A 163 2.96 5.45 -5.62
CA VAL A 163 3.62 4.36 -6.34
C VAL A 163 4.03 3.29 -5.34
N PHE A 164 3.83 2.03 -5.70
CA PHE A 164 4.44 0.89 -5.04
C PHE A 164 5.64 0.42 -5.84
N ALA A 165 6.77 0.24 -5.14
CA ALA A 165 7.97 -0.40 -5.66
C ALA A 165 8.44 -1.44 -4.64
N LYS A 166 8.51 -2.70 -5.05
CA LYS A 166 9.03 -3.80 -4.22
C LYS A 166 10.53 -3.61 -3.95
N SER A 167 11.02 -4.21 -2.87
CA SER A 167 12.46 -4.24 -2.57
C SER A 167 13.31 -4.63 -3.78
N GLY A 168 14.30 -3.79 -4.11
CA GLY A 168 15.18 -3.96 -5.27
C GLY A 168 14.57 -3.55 -6.61
N CYS A 169 13.44 -2.84 -6.60
CA CYS A 169 12.82 -2.22 -7.77
C CYS A 169 12.93 -0.71 -7.70
N THR A 170 13.17 -0.11 -8.86
CA THR A 170 13.07 1.34 -9.04
C THR A 170 11.91 1.65 -9.98
N VAL A 171 11.03 2.57 -9.59
CA VAL A 171 10.03 3.17 -10.46
C VAL A 171 10.46 4.58 -10.79
N LYS A 172 10.70 4.84 -12.08
CA LYS A 172 10.96 6.18 -12.61
C LYS A 172 9.71 6.70 -13.27
N LEU A 173 9.37 7.96 -13.05
CA LEU A 173 8.29 8.67 -13.73
C LEU A 173 8.88 9.65 -14.74
N PHE A 174 8.24 9.78 -15.89
CA PHE A 174 8.63 10.72 -16.93
C PHE A 174 7.46 11.64 -17.26
N ALA A 175 7.76 12.90 -17.58
CA ALA A 175 6.76 13.89 -17.99
C ALA A 175 6.21 13.65 -19.41
N VAL A 176 6.91 12.84 -20.21
CA VAL A 176 6.57 12.51 -21.59
C VAL A 176 5.98 11.10 -21.65
N GLU A 177 5.02 10.92 -22.55
CA GLU A 177 4.35 9.64 -22.71
C GLU A 177 5.27 8.64 -23.44
N ALA A 178 5.69 7.59 -22.72
CA ALA A 178 6.50 6.48 -23.19
C ALA A 178 7.74 6.92 -24.00
N PRO A 179 8.68 7.66 -23.38
CA PRO A 179 9.85 8.16 -24.07
C PRO A 179 10.71 6.98 -24.55
N THR A 180 11.23 7.10 -25.77
CA THR A 180 12.16 6.12 -26.35
C THR A 180 13.55 6.22 -25.72
N ASP A 181 13.94 7.41 -25.28
CA ASP A 181 15.14 7.66 -24.49
C ASP A 181 14.77 7.86 -23.02
N THR A 182 15.22 6.95 -22.17
CA THR A 182 14.95 6.98 -20.73
C THR A 182 16.07 7.64 -19.92
N SER A 183 17.10 8.16 -20.60
CA SER A 183 18.21 8.90 -19.98
C SER A 183 17.90 10.37 -19.73
N THR A 184 16.83 10.91 -20.33
CA THR A 184 16.42 12.31 -20.19
C THR A 184 14.95 12.42 -19.78
N GLY A 185 14.58 13.52 -19.10
CA GLY A 185 13.18 13.83 -18.77
C GLY A 185 12.57 13.02 -17.61
N GLU A 186 13.40 12.41 -16.75
CA GLU A 186 12.95 11.83 -15.48
C GLU A 186 12.39 12.92 -14.57
N ALA A 187 11.14 12.77 -14.15
CA ALA A 187 10.47 13.69 -13.24
C ALA A 187 10.62 13.26 -11.77
N ALA A 188 10.65 11.95 -11.51
CA ALA A 188 10.81 11.40 -10.17
C ALA A 188 11.31 9.96 -10.21
N MET A 189 11.97 9.53 -9.13
CA MET A 189 12.44 8.17 -8.94
C MET A 189 12.10 7.65 -7.54
N PHE A 190 11.61 6.42 -7.48
CA PHE A 190 11.20 5.75 -6.24
C PHE A 190 11.86 4.39 -6.14
N VAL A 191 12.70 4.21 -5.12
CA VAL A 191 13.48 2.97 -4.91
C VAL A 191 12.87 2.17 -3.76
N GLY A 192 12.30 1.02 -4.08
CA GLY A 192 11.73 0.09 -3.10
C GLY A 192 12.80 -0.62 -2.29
N ASN A 193 12.58 -0.75 -0.98
CA ASN A 193 13.43 -1.50 -0.06
C ASN A 193 12.60 -2.32 0.94
N THR A 194 13.24 -3.01 1.88
CA THR A 194 12.51 -3.89 2.84
C THR A 194 11.57 -3.15 3.79
N THR A 195 11.80 -1.86 4.05
CA THR A 195 11.03 -1.04 5.00
C THR A 195 10.07 -0.05 4.33
N THR A 196 10.37 0.35 3.10
CA THR A 196 9.69 1.43 2.38
C THR A 196 9.41 0.97 0.96
N ASN A 197 8.14 0.73 0.67
CA ASN A 197 7.69 0.24 -0.64
C ASN A 197 6.54 1.06 -1.23
N PHE A 198 5.98 2.02 -0.48
CA PHE A 198 4.93 2.91 -0.96
C PHE A 198 5.46 4.34 -0.91
N PHE A 199 5.27 5.09 -1.99
CA PHE A 199 5.82 6.43 -2.11
C PHE A 199 4.69 7.39 -2.48
N PRO A 200 4.51 8.50 -1.75
CA PRO A 200 3.65 9.57 -2.24
C PRO A 200 4.28 10.21 -3.48
N VAL A 201 3.46 10.56 -4.45
CA VAL A 201 3.89 11.31 -5.63
C VAL A 201 3.43 12.75 -5.45
N ALA A 202 4.39 13.69 -5.41
CA ALA A 202 4.07 15.11 -5.34
C ALA A 202 3.51 15.57 -6.69
N GLU A 203 2.26 16.06 -6.68
CA GLU A 203 1.57 16.78 -7.76
C GLU A 203 1.92 16.39 -9.20
N ALA A 204 1.76 15.13 -9.55
CA ALA A 204 1.86 14.69 -10.94
C ALA A 204 0.47 14.75 -11.60
N ASN A 205 0.02 15.96 -11.95
CA ASN A 205 -1.04 16.17 -12.94
C ASN A 205 -0.41 16.01 -14.32
N ASN A 206 -0.45 14.86 -14.97
CA ASN A 206 0.01 14.78 -16.36
C ASN A 206 -0.63 13.59 -17.09
N GLU A 207 -1.48 13.90 -18.07
CA GLU A 207 -1.97 12.94 -19.07
C GLU A 207 -0.82 12.31 -19.88
N GLY A 208 0.38 12.89 -19.80
CA GLY A 208 1.61 12.40 -20.43
C GLY A 208 2.50 11.52 -19.54
N LEU A 209 2.10 11.11 -18.32
CA LEU A 209 3.02 10.32 -17.49
C LEU A 209 3.28 8.95 -18.09
N SER A 210 4.56 8.57 -18.11
CA SER A 210 4.98 7.20 -18.28
C SER A 210 5.91 6.78 -17.15
N PHE A 211 6.09 5.46 -17.03
CA PHE A 211 6.92 4.91 -15.99
C PHE A 211 7.82 3.81 -16.50
N LEU A 212 9.04 3.78 -15.97
CA LEU A 212 10.02 2.74 -16.20
C LEU A 212 10.28 1.98 -14.92
N ARG A 213 10.46 0.67 -15.05
CA ARG A 213 10.71 -0.24 -13.93
C ARG A 213 12.02 -0.97 -14.19
N VAL A 214 12.99 -0.77 -13.31
CA VAL A 214 14.34 -1.33 -13.48
C VAL A 214 14.72 -2.13 -12.24
N LEU A 215 15.39 -3.26 -12.47
CA LEU A 215 16.16 -3.95 -11.42
C LEU A 215 17.38 -3.10 -11.12
N MET A 216 17.54 -2.67 -9.88
CA MET A 216 18.83 -2.11 -9.48
C MET A 216 19.88 -3.21 -9.62
N THR A 217 20.83 -2.99 -10.52
CA THR A 217 22.05 -3.78 -10.58
C THR A 217 23.07 -3.20 -9.59
N GLU A 218 24.04 -3.99 -9.14
CA GLU A 218 25.12 -3.46 -8.29
C GLU A 218 25.90 -2.31 -8.94
N ALA A 219 25.87 -2.20 -10.27
CA ALA A 219 26.46 -1.09 -11.01
C ALA A 219 25.71 0.24 -10.80
N ASP A 220 24.37 0.19 -10.65
CA ASP A 220 23.54 1.38 -10.46
C ASP A 220 23.76 2.06 -9.09
N TRP A 221 24.37 1.35 -8.14
CA TRP A 221 24.73 1.92 -6.83
C TRP A 221 26.02 2.74 -6.87
N ARG A 222 26.85 2.60 -7.91
CA ARG A 222 28.18 3.22 -8.00
C ARG A 222 28.22 4.51 -8.80
N GLU A 223 27.16 4.84 -9.50
CA GLU A 223 27.03 6.20 -10.03
C GLU A 223 26.61 7.09 -8.86
N ASP A 224 27.45 8.09 -8.56
CA ASP A 224 27.20 9.08 -7.51
C ASP A 224 25.73 9.53 -7.58
N PRO A 225 25.01 9.60 -6.44
CA PRO A 225 23.60 9.97 -6.45
C PRO A 225 23.47 11.25 -7.27
N PRO A 226 22.59 11.29 -8.29
CA PRO A 226 22.40 12.49 -9.07
C PRO A 226 22.13 13.60 -8.07
N ILE A 227 22.93 14.66 -8.14
CA ILE A 227 22.77 15.86 -7.32
C ILE A 227 21.30 16.22 -7.43
N LEU A 228 20.52 15.91 -6.38
CA LEU A 228 19.10 16.22 -6.36
C LEU A 228 19.01 17.72 -6.68
N PRO A 229 18.24 18.13 -7.70
CA PRO A 229 18.08 19.55 -7.97
C PRO A 229 17.61 20.16 -6.66
N THR A 230 18.40 21.09 -6.13
CA THR A 230 18.07 21.83 -4.92
C THR A 230 16.65 22.33 -5.12
N ILE A 231 15.70 21.77 -4.36
CA ILE A 231 14.30 22.19 -4.41
C ILE A 231 14.33 23.64 -3.94
N THR A 232 14.36 24.55 -4.91
CA THR A 232 14.29 25.98 -4.66
C THR A 232 12.88 26.20 -4.19
N THR A 233 12.72 26.20 -2.87
CA THR A 233 11.45 26.50 -2.23
C THR A 233 11.18 27.97 -2.52
N TYR A 234 10.33 28.25 -3.51
CA TYR A 234 9.86 29.60 -3.76
C TYR A 234 8.99 30.00 -2.56
N TYR A 235 9.59 30.69 -1.59
CA TYR A 235 8.83 31.46 -0.63
C TYR A 235 8.11 32.55 -1.42
N LEU A 236 6.80 32.39 -1.59
CA LEU A 236 5.92 33.49 -1.96
C LEU A 236 6.00 34.53 -0.85
N THR A 237 6.84 35.55 -1.05
CA THR A 237 6.78 36.78 -0.29
C THR A 237 5.36 37.34 -0.42
N PRO A 238 4.62 37.57 0.68
CA PRO A 238 3.36 38.28 0.61
C PRO A 238 3.65 39.72 0.15
N ILE A 239 3.11 40.10 -1.01
CA ILE A 239 3.09 41.48 -1.48
C ILE A 239 2.13 42.24 -0.55
N LEU A 240 2.68 42.82 0.50
CA LEU A 240 2.04 43.78 1.38
C LEU A 240 2.48 45.19 0.95
N GLY A 241 1.54 45.97 0.43
CA GLY A 241 1.71 47.39 0.06
C GLY A 241 1.17 47.65 -1.35
N PHE A 242 0.31 48.62 -1.65
CA PHE A 242 -0.08 49.85 -0.97
C PHE A 242 -1.51 50.20 -1.43
N LEU A 243 -2.47 50.38 -0.52
CA LEU A 243 -3.67 51.18 -0.77
C LEU A 243 -3.57 52.42 0.09
N GLY A 244 -3.40 53.57 -0.56
CA GLY A 244 -3.24 54.87 0.10
C GLY A 244 -4.54 55.40 0.73
N PRO A 245 -4.45 56.38 1.63
CA PRO A 245 -5.61 56.96 2.30
C PRO A 245 -6.38 57.90 1.36
N ILE A 246 -7.66 57.58 1.12
CA ILE A 246 -8.64 58.49 0.52
C ILE A 246 -9.09 59.45 1.63
N TRP A 247 -8.68 60.70 1.53
CA TRP A 247 -9.22 61.81 2.32
C TRP A 247 -10.62 62.16 1.78
N LEU A 248 -11.66 61.86 2.57
CA LEU A 248 -12.99 62.38 2.33
C LEU A 248 -13.12 63.73 3.06
N LYS A 249 -13.25 64.82 2.30
CA LYS A 249 -13.72 66.11 2.82
C LYS A 249 -15.23 66.02 3.02
N ILE A 250 -15.69 66.33 4.23
CA ILE A 250 -17.05 66.81 4.52
C ILE A 250 -16.87 68.23 5.03
#